data_AF-A0A934X6F9-F1
#
_entry.id   AF-A0A934X6F9-F1
#
_cell.length_a   1.000
_cell.length_b   1.000
_cell.length_c   1.000
_cell.angle_alpha   90.00
_cell.angle_beta   90.00
_cell.angle_gamma   90.00
#
_symmetry.space_group_name_H-M   'P 1'
#
loop_
_entity.id
_entity.type
_entity.pdbx_description
1 polymer ?
#
loop_
_entity_poly.entity_id
_entity_poly.type
_entity_poly.pdbx_seq_one_letter_code
_entity_poly.pdbx_strand_id
1 'polypeptide(L)'
;MQHLYTDDELVALAASASVRWTGPLPTLAIEESDELVRAAIRGARALAVRRATDPGAGGEQIRSLVRQSEAARTAVMFLIDADGASVPPCDVSTFFLLGSDEVLEDRVSAAGVHGFRVLNRPRLHQLLGDVVSEVIASGVSSAATETDGRPRAAGLAISTEIAGVGRTVVATSGSVDVIVDGRRQPSPSDGWTVDAALREISL
;
A
#
# COMPACT_ATOMS: atom_id res chain seq x y z
N MET A 1 8.17 -0.18 -18.95
CA MET A 1 7.32 1.03 -18.93
C MET A 1 6.33 0.85 -17.80
N GLN A 2 6.24 1.79 -16.86
CA GLN A 2 5.31 1.66 -15.73
C GLN A 2 3.94 2.17 -16.19
N HIS A 3 2.94 1.31 -16.24
CA HIS A 3 1.58 1.70 -16.59
C HIS A 3 0.84 2.11 -15.33
N LEU A 4 0.23 3.30 -15.36
CA LEU A 4 -0.65 3.78 -14.31
C LEU A 4 -2.09 3.35 -14.59
N TYR A 5 -2.85 3.04 -13.55
CA TYR A 5 -4.26 2.64 -13.64
C TYR A 5 -5.13 3.45 -12.69
N THR A 6 -6.37 3.73 -13.05
CA THR A 6 -7.32 4.33 -12.12
C THR A 6 -8.06 3.28 -11.29
N ASP A 7 -8.71 3.68 -10.19
CA ASP A 7 -9.62 2.81 -9.42
C ASP A 7 -10.63 2.08 -10.33
N ASP A 8 -11.28 2.82 -11.24
CA ASP A 8 -12.22 2.28 -12.22
C ASP A 8 -11.56 1.20 -13.10
N GLU A 9 -10.36 1.46 -13.62
CA GLU A 9 -9.63 0.50 -14.46
C GLU A 9 -9.24 -0.76 -13.67
N LEU A 10 -8.88 -0.64 -12.39
CA LEU A 10 -8.59 -1.80 -11.55
C LEU A 10 -9.84 -2.63 -11.25
N VAL A 11 -10.96 -1.99 -10.93
CA VAL A 11 -12.24 -2.69 -10.75
C VAL A 11 -12.60 -3.44 -12.03
N ALA A 12 -12.43 -2.82 -13.20
CA ALA A 12 -12.67 -3.47 -14.49
C ALA A 12 -11.70 -4.65 -14.75
N LEU A 13 -10.42 -4.50 -14.43
CA LEU A 13 -9.43 -5.57 -14.56
C LEU A 13 -9.76 -6.76 -13.66
N ALA A 14 -10.08 -6.50 -12.38
CA ALA A 14 -10.49 -7.52 -11.41
C ALA A 14 -11.75 -8.27 -11.85
N ALA A 15 -12.79 -7.53 -12.26
CA ALA A 15 -14.01 -8.12 -12.81
C ALA A 15 -13.72 -9.01 -14.03
N SER A 16 -12.85 -8.56 -14.94
CA SER A 16 -12.45 -9.36 -16.11
C SER A 16 -11.61 -10.60 -15.76
N ALA A 17 -10.94 -10.59 -14.61
CA ALA A 17 -10.21 -11.72 -14.06
C ALA A 17 -11.10 -12.69 -13.25
N SER A 18 -12.37 -12.34 -13.03
CA SER A 18 -13.32 -13.04 -12.14
C SER A 18 -12.86 -13.09 -10.68
N VAL A 19 -12.22 -12.03 -10.22
CA VAL A 19 -11.72 -11.88 -8.84
C VAL A 19 -12.14 -10.54 -8.25
N ARG A 20 -12.05 -10.41 -6.92
CA ARG A 20 -12.22 -9.11 -6.26
C ARG A 20 -10.86 -8.40 -6.11
N TRP A 21 -10.83 -7.10 -6.39
CA TRP A 21 -9.68 -6.28 -6.01
C TRP A 21 -9.65 -6.10 -4.49
N THR A 22 -8.52 -6.41 -3.88
CA THR A 22 -8.32 -6.39 -2.42
C THR A 22 -7.50 -5.19 -1.95
N GLY A 23 -6.94 -4.40 -2.87
CA GLY A 23 -6.24 -3.16 -2.56
C GLY A 23 -7.18 -1.97 -2.31
N PRO A 24 -6.64 -0.84 -1.85
CA PRO A 24 -7.39 0.39 -1.64
C PRO A 24 -8.01 0.91 -2.95
N LEU A 25 -9.18 1.56 -2.85
CA LEU A 25 -9.89 2.26 -3.94
C LEU A 25 -10.40 3.60 -3.41
N PRO A 26 -9.51 4.58 -3.18
CA PRO A 26 -9.83 5.79 -2.39
C PRO A 26 -10.90 6.69 -3.02
N THR A 27 -11.20 6.54 -4.31
CA THR A 27 -12.19 7.35 -5.02
C THR A 27 -13.56 6.69 -5.16
N LEU A 28 -13.72 5.45 -4.70
CA LEU A 28 -14.95 4.66 -4.84
C LEU A 28 -15.59 4.37 -3.48
N ALA A 29 -16.91 4.43 -3.42
CA ALA A 29 -17.70 3.95 -2.29
C ALA A 29 -17.82 2.42 -2.37
N ILE A 30 -16.84 1.70 -1.83
CA ILE A 30 -16.72 0.24 -1.98
C ILE A 30 -17.84 -0.56 -1.29
N GLU A 31 -18.56 0.06 -0.36
CA GLU A 31 -19.73 -0.49 0.32
C GLU A 31 -20.98 -0.48 -0.59
N GLU A 32 -21.00 0.36 -1.61
CA GLU A 32 -22.10 0.51 -2.55
C GLU A 32 -21.88 -0.37 -3.79
N SER A 33 -22.58 -1.51 -3.84
CA SER A 33 -22.44 -2.47 -4.95
C SER A 33 -22.69 -1.85 -6.34
N ASP A 34 -23.65 -0.92 -6.43
CA ASP A 34 -23.95 -0.20 -7.68
C ASP A 34 -22.78 0.68 -8.14
N GLU A 35 -22.01 1.26 -7.22
CA GLU A 35 -20.85 2.08 -7.56
C GLU A 35 -19.73 1.22 -8.16
N LEU A 36 -19.48 0.03 -7.60
CA LEU A 36 -18.50 -0.91 -8.16
C LEU A 36 -18.88 -1.36 -9.58
N VAL A 37 -20.17 -1.59 -9.84
CA VAL A 37 -20.65 -1.93 -11.20
C VAL A 37 -20.43 -0.77 -12.17
N ARG A 38 -20.74 0.47 -11.76
CA ARG A 38 -20.50 1.67 -12.58
C ARG A 38 -19.01 1.87 -12.84
N ALA A 39 -18.18 1.73 -11.82
CA ALA A 39 -16.73 1.80 -11.92
C ALA A 39 -16.18 0.76 -12.91
N ALA A 40 -16.63 -0.49 -12.84
CA ALA A 40 -16.25 -1.54 -13.79
C ALA A 40 -16.58 -1.17 -15.24
N ILE A 41 -17.76 -0.57 -15.49
CA ILE A 41 -18.17 -0.13 -16.83
C ILE A 41 -17.29 1.05 -17.31
N ARG A 42 -17.05 2.06 -16.46
CA ARG A 42 -16.19 3.20 -16.78
C ARG A 42 -14.75 2.75 -17.08
N GLY A 43 -14.20 1.89 -16.23
CA GLY A 43 -12.86 1.33 -16.39
C GLY A 43 -12.71 0.47 -17.65
N ALA A 44 -13.69 -0.39 -17.96
CA ALA A 44 -13.67 -1.19 -19.17
C ALA A 44 -13.63 -0.32 -20.44
N ARG A 45 -14.37 0.80 -20.45
CA ARG A 45 -14.33 1.78 -21.54
C ARG A 45 -12.96 2.46 -21.64
N ALA A 46 -12.38 2.89 -20.52
CA ALA A 46 -11.04 3.50 -20.48
C ALA A 46 -9.97 2.54 -21.00
N LEU A 47 -9.97 1.28 -20.55
CA LEU A 47 -9.05 0.25 -21.01
C LEU A 47 -9.22 -0.07 -22.49
N ALA A 48 -10.46 -0.07 -23.01
CA ALA A 48 -10.70 -0.26 -24.44
C ALA A 48 -10.10 0.87 -25.29
N VAL A 49 -10.22 2.12 -24.84
CA VAL A 49 -9.57 3.27 -25.49
C VAL A 49 -8.06 3.13 -25.43
N ARG A 50 -7.48 2.79 -24.27
CA ARG A 50 -6.04 2.59 -24.12
C ARG A 50 -5.50 1.49 -25.03
N ARG A 51 -6.20 0.35 -25.13
CA ARG A 51 -5.84 -0.75 -26.06
C ARG A 51 -5.83 -0.31 -27.52
N ALA A 52 -6.73 0.59 -27.91
CA ALA A 52 -6.76 1.11 -29.27
C ALA A 52 -5.58 2.05 -29.56
N THR A 53 -5.07 2.76 -28.54
CA THR A 53 -3.93 3.69 -28.69
C THR A 53 -2.57 3.05 -28.45
N ASP A 54 -2.51 2.04 -27.58
CA ASP A 54 -1.33 1.29 -27.19
C ASP A 54 -1.74 -0.18 -26.96
N PRO A 55 -1.55 -1.06 -27.96
CA PRO A 55 -1.89 -2.49 -27.82
C PRO A 55 -1.16 -3.19 -26.66
N GLY A 56 0.00 -2.67 -26.23
CA GLY A 56 0.75 -3.17 -25.08
C GLY A 56 0.16 -2.75 -23.73
N ALA A 57 -0.63 -1.68 -23.68
CA ALA A 57 -1.33 -1.21 -22.48
C ALA A 57 -2.60 -2.02 -22.16
N GLY A 58 -2.81 -3.17 -22.80
CA GLY A 58 -4.01 -3.99 -22.64
C GLY A 58 -4.26 -4.58 -21.25
N GLY A 59 -3.32 -4.39 -20.33
CA GLY A 59 -3.49 -4.75 -18.91
C GLY A 59 -3.47 -6.25 -18.65
N GLU A 60 -3.05 -7.09 -19.60
CA GLU A 60 -3.02 -8.55 -19.40
C GLU A 60 -2.04 -8.95 -18.28
N GLN A 61 -0.89 -8.29 -18.22
CA GLN A 61 0.06 -8.49 -17.12
C GLN A 61 -0.56 -8.09 -15.77
N ILE A 62 -1.22 -6.93 -15.71
CA ILE A 62 -1.88 -6.47 -14.48
C ILE A 62 -3.05 -7.37 -14.11
N ARG A 63 -3.82 -7.86 -15.07
CA ARG A 63 -4.89 -8.83 -14.84
C ARG A 63 -4.37 -10.11 -14.18
N SER A 64 -3.23 -10.62 -14.65
CA SER A 64 -2.57 -11.77 -14.02
C SER A 64 -2.15 -11.46 -12.58
N LEU A 65 -1.57 -10.28 -12.35
CA LEU A 65 -1.16 -9.84 -11.01
C LEU A 65 -2.35 -9.65 -10.06
N VAL A 66 -3.44 -9.04 -10.54
CA VAL A 66 -4.70 -8.87 -9.80
C VAL A 66 -5.31 -10.22 -9.41
N ARG A 67 -5.24 -11.22 -10.29
CA ARG A 67 -5.68 -12.58 -9.93
C ARG A 67 -4.81 -13.19 -8.84
N GLN A 68 -3.49 -13.01 -8.92
CA GLN A 68 -2.57 -13.53 -7.91
C GLN A 68 -2.73 -12.81 -6.55
N SER A 69 -3.10 -11.52 -6.57
CA SER A 69 -3.23 -10.71 -5.36
C SER A 69 -4.46 -11.05 -4.51
N GLU A 70 -5.51 -11.67 -5.08
CA GLU A 70 -6.74 -11.99 -4.34
C GLU A 70 -6.48 -12.94 -3.15
N ALA A 71 -5.58 -13.90 -3.30
CA ALA A 71 -5.19 -14.85 -2.25
C ALA A 71 -3.87 -14.47 -1.55
N ALA A 72 -3.26 -13.37 -1.96
CA ALA A 72 -1.98 -12.93 -1.41
C ALA A 72 -2.17 -12.37 0.00
N ARG A 73 -1.17 -12.59 0.86
CA ARG A 73 -1.06 -11.82 2.10
C ARG A 73 -0.70 -10.38 1.75
N THR A 74 -1.23 -9.44 2.54
CA THR A 74 -1.10 -8.01 2.24
C THR A 74 -0.48 -7.26 3.40
N ALA A 75 0.38 -6.30 3.06
CA ALA A 75 0.86 -5.28 3.97
C ALA A 75 0.52 -3.90 3.42
N VAL A 76 0.15 -2.96 4.28
CA VAL A 76 -0.20 -1.59 3.90
C VAL A 76 0.72 -0.64 4.63
N MET A 77 1.38 0.23 3.88
CA MET A 77 2.26 1.27 4.39
C MET A 77 1.62 2.64 4.14
N PHE A 78 1.53 3.45 5.20
CA PHE A 78 0.91 4.77 5.17
C PHE A 78 1.57 5.71 6.19
N LEU A 79 1.35 7.02 6.01
CA LEU A 79 1.84 8.05 6.92
C LEU A 79 0.88 8.27 8.09
N ILE A 80 1.44 8.54 9.27
CA ILE A 80 0.69 8.86 10.48
C ILE A 80 1.11 10.22 11.06
N ASP A 81 0.19 10.89 11.76
CA ASP A 81 0.45 12.11 12.53
C ASP A 81 1.03 11.81 13.92
N ALA A 82 1.20 12.84 14.74
CA ALA A 82 1.76 12.72 16.09
C ALA A 82 0.86 11.94 17.06
N ASP A 83 -0.44 11.87 16.78
CA ASP A 83 -1.42 11.10 17.55
C ASP A 83 -1.55 9.65 17.04
N GLY A 84 -0.80 9.31 15.98
CA GLY A 84 -0.81 7.99 15.35
C GLY A 84 -1.98 7.77 14.39
N ALA A 85 -2.73 8.82 14.05
CA ALA A 85 -3.80 8.72 13.06
C ALA A 85 -3.23 8.80 11.63
N SER A 86 -3.85 8.09 10.69
CA SER A 86 -3.49 8.17 9.28
C SER A 86 -3.66 9.60 8.76
N VAL A 87 -2.72 10.06 7.92
CA VAL A 87 -2.70 11.43 7.38
C VAL A 87 -3.27 11.47 5.96
N PRO A 88 -4.56 11.80 5.75
CA PRO A 88 -5.10 12.03 4.41
C PRO A 88 -4.81 13.45 3.91
N PRO A 89 -4.77 13.69 2.59
CA PRO A 89 -4.56 12.71 1.53
C PRO A 89 -3.08 12.29 1.50
N CYS A 90 -2.78 10.99 1.56
CA CYS A 90 -1.43 10.48 1.33
C CYS A 90 -1.43 9.34 0.32
N ASP A 91 -0.29 9.17 -0.33
CA ASP A 91 -0.03 7.99 -1.13
C ASP A 91 0.06 6.77 -0.19
N VAL A 92 -0.60 5.69 -0.55
CA VAL A 92 -0.58 4.42 0.19
C VAL A 92 0.16 3.40 -0.66
N SER A 93 1.12 2.70 -0.06
CA SER A 93 1.77 1.54 -0.69
C SER A 93 1.19 0.26 -0.11
N THR A 94 0.59 -0.56 -0.96
CA THR A 94 0.09 -1.89 -0.64
C THR A 94 1.04 -2.93 -1.23
N PHE A 95 1.50 -3.88 -0.41
CA PHE A 95 2.39 -4.95 -0.81
C PHE A 95 1.63 -6.27 -0.77
N PHE A 96 1.52 -6.96 -1.91
CA PHE A 96 0.92 -8.28 -2.03
C PHE A 96 2.02 -9.34 -2.17
N LEU A 97 2.08 -10.28 -1.24
CA LEU A 97 3.02 -11.40 -1.27
C LEU A 97 2.50 -12.50 -2.21
N LEU A 98 2.91 -12.46 -3.48
CA LEU A 98 2.39 -13.35 -4.53
C LEU A 98 2.99 -14.78 -4.46
N GLY A 99 4.09 -14.96 -3.74
CA GLY A 99 4.76 -16.25 -3.58
C GLY A 99 5.91 -16.22 -2.58
N SER A 100 6.84 -17.17 -2.72
CA SER A 100 7.98 -17.31 -1.80
C SER A 100 9.01 -16.19 -1.93
N ASP A 101 9.10 -15.53 -3.08
CA ASP A 101 10.05 -14.42 -3.30
C ASP A 101 9.50 -13.28 -4.14
N GLU A 102 8.25 -13.33 -4.60
CA GLU A 102 7.65 -12.27 -5.43
C GLU A 102 6.68 -11.41 -4.63
N VAL A 103 6.86 -10.09 -4.73
CA VAL A 103 6.01 -9.10 -4.08
C VAL A 103 5.55 -8.09 -5.12
N LEU A 104 4.23 -7.92 -5.23
CA LEU A 104 3.65 -6.83 -5.99
C LEU A 104 3.46 -5.64 -5.07
N GLU A 105 4.11 -4.52 -5.35
CA GLU A 105 3.71 -3.24 -4.77
C GLU A 105 2.73 -2.54 -5.69
N ASP A 106 1.63 -2.11 -5.09
CA ASP A 106 0.71 -1.13 -5.60
C ASP A 106 0.87 0.18 -4.83
N ARG A 107 1.34 1.23 -5.50
CA ARG A 107 1.33 2.58 -4.94
C ARG A 107 0.11 3.32 -5.47
N VAL A 108 -0.82 3.63 -4.59
CA VAL A 108 -2.03 4.39 -4.91
C VAL A 108 -1.88 5.82 -4.42
N SER A 109 -2.24 6.78 -5.27
CA SER A 109 -2.39 8.18 -4.85
C SER A 109 -3.79 8.45 -4.31
N ALA A 110 -3.97 9.54 -3.57
CA ALA A 110 -5.28 9.97 -3.11
C ALA A 110 -6.29 10.26 -4.25
N ALA A 111 -5.82 10.43 -5.48
CA ALA A 111 -6.66 10.58 -6.67
C ALA A 111 -7.06 9.24 -7.31
N GLY A 112 -6.78 8.11 -6.66
CA GLY A 112 -7.11 6.78 -7.17
C GLY A 112 -6.28 6.38 -8.38
N VAL A 113 -4.99 6.77 -8.39
CA VAL A 113 -4.04 6.40 -9.45
C VAL A 113 -3.04 5.40 -8.89
N HIS A 114 -3.01 4.22 -9.48
CA HIS A 114 -2.22 3.06 -9.10
C HIS A 114 -0.99 2.88 -9.98
N GLY A 115 0.17 2.75 -9.35
CA GLY A 115 1.43 2.40 -9.98
C GLY A 115 1.95 1.08 -9.45
N PHE A 116 2.10 0.10 -10.33
CA PHE A 116 2.57 -1.23 -9.96
C PHE A 116 4.07 -1.39 -10.15
N ARG A 117 4.71 -2.13 -9.24
CA ARG A 117 6.04 -2.71 -9.46
C ARG A 117 6.15 -4.08 -8.81
N VAL A 118 6.88 -4.97 -9.46
CA VAL A 118 7.25 -6.26 -8.88
C VAL A 118 8.61 -6.13 -8.23
N LEU A 119 8.70 -6.57 -6.99
CA LEU A 119 9.90 -6.62 -6.16
C LEU A 119 10.17 -8.08 -5.77
N ASN A 120 11.40 -8.36 -5.37
CA ASN A 120 11.69 -9.56 -4.59
C ASN A 120 11.75 -9.24 -3.09
N ARG A 121 11.69 -10.26 -2.23
CA ARG A 121 11.69 -10.05 -0.77
C ARG A 121 12.94 -9.31 -0.26
N PRO A 122 14.16 -9.63 -0.71
CA PRO A 122 15.34 -8.86 -0.31
C PRO A 122 15.23 -7.38 -0.66
N ARG A 123 14.69 -7.05 -1.84
CA ARG A 123 14.51 -5.67 -2.27
C ARG A 123 13.41 -4.96 -1.48
N LEU A 124 12.33 -5.66 -1.13
CA LEU A 124 11.30 -5.14 -0.24
C LEU A 124 11.89 -4.82 1.14
N HIS A 125 12.64 -5.75 1.73
CA HIS A 125 13.28 -5.54 3.03
C HIS A 125 14.21 -4.34 3.02
N GLN A 126 15.05 -4.22 1.99
CA GLN A 126 15.91 -3.06 1.82
C GLN A 126 15.10 -1.77 1.72
N LEU A 127 14.04 -1.76 0.91
CA LEU A 127 13.19 -0.58 0.75
C LEU A 127 12.53 -0.16 2.05
N LEU A 128 11.93 -1.10 2.79
CA LEU A 128 11.31 -0.80 4.08
C LEU A 128 12.36 -0.35 5.09
N GLY A 129 13.55 -0.95 5.07
CA GLY A 129 14.68 -0.55 5.90
C GLY A 129 15.13 0.87 5.64
N ASP A 130 15.30 1.24 4.37
CA ASP A 130 15.69 2.58 3.94
C ASP A 130 14.65 3.62 4.36
N VAL A 131 13.36 3.36 4.10
CA VAL A 131 12.25 4.28 4.45
C VAL A 131 12.14 4.45 5.97
N VAL A 132 12.16 3.36 6.74
CA VAL A 132 12.08 3.44 8.21
C VAL A 132 13.30 4.18 8.78
N SER A 133 14.50 3.90 8.27
CA SER A 133 15.72 4.57 8.72
C SER A 133 15.68 6.07 8.43
N GLU A 134 15.16 6.46 7.26
CA GLU A 134 14.94 7.86 6.90
C GLU A 134 13.96 8.52 7.87
N VAL A 135 12.80 7.91 8.12
CA VAL A 135 11.81 8.44 9.09
C VAL A 135 12.39 8.59 10.50
N ILE A 136 13.22 7.66 10.94
CA ILE A 136 13.89 7.75 12.25
C ILE A 136 14.89 8.92 12.26
N ALA A 137 15.72 9.03 11.22
CA ALA A 137 16.83 9.97 11.16
C ALA A 137 16.40 11.42 10.93
N SER A 138 15.44 11.65 10.03
CA SER A 138 14.99 13.00 9.64
C SER A 138 13.60 13.36 10.13
N GLY A 139 12.85 12.42 10.72
CA GLY A 139 11.40 12.54 10.84
C GLY A 139 10.71 12.34 9.47
N VAL A 140 9.38 12.35 9.45
CA VAL A 140 8.63 12.40 8.18
C VAL A 140 8.57 13.85 7.71
N SER A 141 9.50 14.23 6.83
CA SER A 141 9.36 15.46 6.07
C SER A 141 8.52 15.17 4.84
N SER A 142 7.19 15.33 4.95
CA SER A 142 6.36 15.42 3.75
C SER A 142 5.94 16.87 3.55
N ALA A 143 6.03 17.33 2.32
CA ALA A 143 5.92 18.70 1.85
C ALA A 143 4.54 19.38 2.07
N ALA A 144 3.76 18.92 3.04
CA ALA A 144 2.57 19.56 3.55
C ALA A 144 2.83 19.98 5.00
N THR A 145 3.40 21.16 5.18
CA THR A 145 3.22 21.87 6.45
C THR A 145 1.73 22.20 6.59
N GLU A 146 1.18 21.94 7.77
CA GLU A 146 -0.09 22.54 8.20
C GLU A 146 -0.04 24.06 8.02
N THR A 147 -1.21 24.71 8.00
CA THR A 147 -1.30 26.18 7.83
C THR A 147 -0.56 26.95 8.93
N ASP A 148 -0.22 26.28 10.03
CA ASP A 148 0.55 26.80 11.16
C ASP A 148 2.07 26.46 11.11
N GLY A 149 2.54 25.76 10.07
CA GLY A 149 3.94 25.39 9.87
C GLY A 149 4.37 24.06 10.49
N ARG A 150 3.47 23.27 11.07
CA ARG A 150 3.81 21.94 11.61
C ARG A 150 3.86 20.87 10.51
N PRO A 151 4.80 19.91 10.56
CA PRO A 151 4.76 18.77 9.66
C PRO A 151 3.50 17.96 9.92
N ARG A 152 2.69 17.73 8.87
CA ARG A 152 1.40 17.04 8.97
C ARG A 152 1.54 15.54 9.29
N ALA A 153 2.72 14.96 9.01
CA ALA A 153 3.06 13.59 9.35
C ALA A 153 4.19 13.56 10.37
N ALA A 154 4.08 12.71 11.38
CA ALA A 154 5.08 12.49 12.42
C ALA A 154 5.75 11.10 12.32
N GLY A 155 5.19 10.20 11.51
CA GLY A 155 5.68 8.83 11.38
C GLY A 155 5.15 8.06 10.18
N LEU A 156 5.59 6.81 10.11
CA LEU A 156 5.20 5.78 9.15
C LEU A 156 4.60 4.61 9.90
N ALA A 157 3.50 4.06 9.40
CA ALA A 157 2.95 2.80 9.86
C ALA A 157 2.98 1.77 8.73
N ILE A 158 3.38 0.54 9.06
CA ILE A 158 3.29 -0.65 8.20
C ILE A 158 2.39 -1.64 8.91
N SER A 159 1.19 -1.86 8.39
CA SER A 159 0.19 -2.78 8.93
C SER A 159 0.10 -4.04 8.11
N THR A 160 -0.03 -5.18 8.77
CA THR A 160 -0.31 -6.49 8.17
C THR A 160 -1.43 -7.18 8.91
N GLU A 161 -2.22 -7.96 8.18
CA GLU A 161 -3.15 -8.91 8.78
C GLU A 161 -2.62 -10.32 8.54
N ILE A 162 -2.22 -11.00 9.62
CA ILE A 162 -1.64 -12.35 9.56
C ILE A 162 -2.52 -13.27 10.40
N ALA A 163 -3.26 -14.17 9.75
CA ALA A 163 -4.08 -15.18 10.42
C ALA A 163 -5.12 -14.59 11.42
N GLY A 164 -5.69 -13.42 11.09
CA GLY A 164 -6.63 -12.70 11.95
C GLY A 164 -5.99 -11.95 13.11
N VAL A 165 -4.66 -11.96 13.22
CA VAL A 165 -3.87 -11.13 14.13
C VAL A 165 -3.38 -9.91 13.38
N GLY A 166 -3.76 -8.73 13.85
CA GLY A 166 -3.30 -7.46 13.29
C GLY A 166 -1.91 -7.14 13.83
N ARG A 167 -0.93 -6.96 12.96
CA ARG A 167 0.42 -6.51 13.35
C ARG A 167 0.77 -5.22 12.63
N THR A 168 1.13 -4.22 13.42
CA THR A 168 1.51 -2.91 12.91
C THR A 168 2.86 -2.52 13.45
N VAL A 169 3.81 -2.23 12.56
CA VAL A 169 5.06 -1.55 12.92
C VAL A 169 4.88 -0.07 12.71
N VAL A 170 5.19 0.72 13.73
CA VAL A 170 5.11 2.17 13.70
C VAL A 170 6.51 2.72 13.88
N ALA A 171 6.98 3.49 12.91
CA ALA A 171 8.25 4.21 12.97
C ALA A 171 7.97 5.71 13.09
N THR A 172 8.60 6.36 14.06
CA THR A 172 8.55 7.81 14.25
C THR A 172 9.97 8.35 14.41
N SER A 173 10.12 9.67 14.50
CA SER A 173 11.42 10.26 14.79
C SER A 173 12.00 9.68 16.09
N GLY A 174 13.14 8.99 15.98
CA GLY A 174 13.85 8.41 17.11
C GLY A 174 13.27 7.14 17.74
N SER A 175 12.17 6.56 17.21
CA SER A 175 11.63 5.32 17.79
C SER A 175 10.94 4.40 16.79
N VAL A 176 10.91 3.10 17.12
CA VAL A 176 10.15 2.07 16.41
C VAL A 176 9.36 1.26 17.42
N ASP A 177 8.08 1.10 17.14
CA ASP A 177 7.12 0.34 17.92
C ASP A 177 6.54 -0.81 17.12
N VAL A 178 6.26 -1.90 17.81
CA VAL A 178 5.50 -3.03 17.27
C VAL A 178 4.20 -3.14 18.05
N ILE A 179 3.07 -3.12 17.35
CA ILE A 179 1.73 -3.26 17.90
C ILE A 179 1.17 -4.57 17.38
N VAL A 180 0.70 -5.43 18.30
CA VAL A 180 0.08 -6.72 17.97
C VAL A 180 -1.29 -6.76 18.64
N ASP A 181 -2.35 -6.96 17.86
CA ASP A 181 -3.75 -6.94 18.31
C ASP A 181 -4.09 -5.69 19.14
N GLY A 182 -3.64 -4.52 18.66
CA GLY A 182 -3.85 -3.23 19.32
C GLY A 182 -3.03 -3.03 20.60
N ARG A 183 -2.12 -3.95 20.94
CA ARG A 183 -1.25 -3.84 22.12
C ARG A 183 0.19 -3.57 21.71
N ARG A 184 0.76 -2.49 22.23
CA ARG A 184 2.18 -2.17 22.08
C ARG A 184 3.02 -3.28 22.74
N GLN A 185 3.90 -3.89 21.96
CA GLN A 185 4.87 -4.85 22.47
C GLN A 185 5.97 -4.11 23.23
N PRO A 186 6.46 -4.66 24.35
CA PRO A 186 7.59 -4.07 25.06
C PRO A 186 8.80 -4.03 24.12
N SER A 187 9.36 -2.84 23.95
CA SER A 187 10.64 -2.69 23.27
C SER A 187 11.73 -3.43 24.07
N PRO A 188 12.71 -4.07 23.41
CA PRO A 188 13.98 -4.42 24.05
C PRO A 188 14.56 -3.19 24.77
N SER A 189 15.41 -3.42 25.79
CA SER A 189 16.03 -2.35 26.58
C SER A 189 16.78 -1.30 25.73
N ASP A 190 17.19 -1.68 24.52
CA ASP A 190 17.97 -0.86 23.60
C ASP A 190 17.12 -0.30 22.43
N GLY A 191 15.79 -0.47 22.46
CA GLY A 191 14.92 -0.14 21.32
C GLY A 191 14.71 -1.33 20.36
N TRP A 192 13.66 -1.25 19.52
CA TRP A 192 13.59 -2.09 18.33
C TRP A 192 14.57 -1.56 17.27
N THR A 193 15.39 -2.44 16.69
CA THR A 193 16.09 -2.11 15.45
C THR A 193 15.12 -2.21 14.27
N VAL A 194 15.41 -1.48 13.19
CA VAL A 194 14.62 -1.56 11.95
C VAL A 194 14.51 -3.01 11.46
N ASP A 195 15.63 -3.74 11.44
CA ASP A 195 15.66 -5.15 11.05
C ASP A 195 14.84 -6.04 11.98
N ALA A 196 14.84 -5.77 13.29
CA ALA A 196 14.06 -6.55 14.24
C ALA A 196 12.56 -6.30 14.06
N ALA A 197 12.15 -5.04 13.86
CA ALA A 197 10.76 -4.68 13.63
C ALA A 197 10.25 -5.24 12.30
N LEU A 198 11.05 -5.18 11.23
CA LEU A 198 10.66 -5.74 9.92
C LEU A 198 10.52 -7.27 9.94
N ARG A 199 11.29 -7.99 10.76
CA ARG A 199 11.11 -9.44 10.96
C ARG A 199 9.74 -9.78 11.56
N GLU A 200 9.19 -8.92 12.42
CA GLU A 200 7.88 -9.16 13.04
C GLU A 200 6.72 -9.11 12.03
N ILE A 201 6.89 -8.36 10.94
CA ILE A 201 5.90 -8.23 9.85
C ILE A 201 5.89 -9.49 8.96
N SER A 202 6.88 -10.38 9.07
CA SER A 202 6.93 -11.68 8.36
C SER A 202 6.53 -11.57 6.88
N LEU A 203 7.12 -10.59 6.18
CA LEU A 203 6.92 -10.38 4.75
C LEU A 203 7.64 -11.41 3.90
#